data_AF-A0A961KDI0-F1
#
_entry.id   AF-A0A961KDI0-F1
#
_cell.length_a   1.000
_cell.length_b   1.000
_cell.length_c   1.000
_cell.angle_alpha   90.00
_cell.angle_beta   90.00
_cell.angle_gamma   90.00
#
_symmetry.space_group_name_H-M   'P 1'
#
loop_
_entity.id
_entity.type
_entity.pdbx_description
1 polymer ?
#
loop_
_entity_poly.entity_id
_entity_poly.type
_entity_poly.pdbx_seq_one_letter_code
_entity_poly.pdbx_strand_id
1 'polypeptide(L)'
;QNCCGERYGAGQQDQNTENICTELKDRGILIYSVAYQAPTSGANLMMACASSPNHYFNTNANGIADAFAGIASNIQTQALRLTL
;
A
#
# COMPACT_ATOMS: atom_id res chain seq x y z
N GLN A 1 -23.55 -15.14 9.42
CA GLN A 1 -22.07 -15.11 9.54
C GLN A 1 -21.56 -15.99 8.41
N ASN A 2 -20.79 -15.42 7.49
CA ASN A 2 -20.50 -16.09 6.22
C ASN A 2 -19.02 -16.46 6.20
N CYS A 3 -18.74 -17.74 6.32
CA CYS A 3 -17.40 -18.30 6.48
C CYS A 3 -16.75 -18.67 5.13
N CYS A 4 -17.47 -18.53 4.00
CA CYS A 4 -17.07 -19.12 2.71
C CYS A 4 -17.42 -18.26 1.48
N GLY A 5 -17.66 -16.95 1.65
CA GLY A 5 -17.96 -15.98 0.57
C GLY A 5 -17.70 -14.57 1.09
N GLU A 6 -17.48 -13.61 0.18
CA GLU A 6 -17.04 -12.24 0.52
C GLU A 6 -17.82 -11.69 1.72
N ARG A 7 -17.11 -11.49 2.86
CA ARG A 7 -17.70 -11.03 4.12
C ARG A 7 -18.43 -9.68 3.97
N TYR A 8 -18.02 -8.92 2.96
CA TYR A 8 -18.53 -7.61 2.57
C TYR A 8 -18.43 -7.53 1.04
N GLY A 9 -19.34 -6.82 0.37
CA GLY A 9 -19.19 -6.56 -1.06
C GLY A 9 -17.98 -5.68 -1.36
N ALA A 10 -17.46 -5.73 -2.59
CA ALA A 10 -16.24 -5.03 -3.03
C ALA A 10 -16.16 -3.57 -2.55
N GLY A 11 -17.21 -2.76 -2.74
CA GLY A 11 -17.20 -1.36 -2.30
C GLY A 11 -17.04 -1.18 -0.78
N GLN A 12 -17.58 -2.09 0.03
CA GLN A 12 -17.39 -2.06 1.48
C GLN A 12 -15.99 -2.56 1.88
N GLN A 13 -15.40 -3.50 1.12
CA GLN A 13 -14.01 -3.92 1.33
C GLN A 13 -13.03 -2.79 1.00
N ASP A 14 -13.28 -2.06 -0.09
CA ASP A 14 -12.51 -0.88 -0.48
C ASP A 14 -12.63 0.21 0.59
N GLN A 15 -13.85 0.52 1.04
CA GLN A 15 -14.06 1.52 2.11
C GLN A 15 -13.38 1.13 3.41
N ASN A 16 -13.44 -0.14 3.81
CA ASN A 16 -12.74 -0.63 5.00
C ASN A 16 -11.22 -0.45 4.87
N THR A 17 -10.68 -0.70 3.66
CA THR A 17 -9.26 -0.52 3.35
C THR A 17 -8.87 0.94 3.44
N GLU A 18 -9.63 1.85 2.84
CA GLU A 18 -9.37 3.29 2.91
C GLU A 18 -9.41 3.82 4.34
N ASN A 19 -10.39 3.36 5.13
CA ASN A 19 -10.55 3.77 6.53
C ASN A 19 -9.33 3.36 7.37
N ILE A 20 -8.87 2.11 7.27
CA ILE A 20 -7.71 1.67 8.05
C ILE A 20 -6.43 2.37 7.57
N CYS A 21 -6.23 2.56 6.27
CA CYS A 21 -5.07 3.28 5.77
C CYS A 21 -5.06 4.74 6.26
N THR A 22 -6.23 5.37 6.36
CA THR A 22 -6.37 6.73 6.91
C THR A 22 -5.99 6.76 8.38
N GLU A 23 -6.55 5.86 9.20
CA GLU A 23 -6.22 5.79 10.63
C GLU A 23 -4.72 5.53 10.87
N LEU A 24 -4.11 4.65 10.09
CA LEU A 24 -2.68 4.37 10.16
C LEU A 24 -1.85 5.62 9.81
N LYS A 25 -2.21 6.34 8.74
CA LYS A 25 -1.56 7.61 8.37
C LYS A 25 -1.71 8.67 9.47
N ASP A 26 -2.88 8.80 10.07
CA ASP A 26 -3.15 9.75 11.16
C ASP A 26 -2.31 9.44 12.41
N ARG A 27 -2.00 8.16 12.63
CA ARG A 27 -1.09 7.70 13.69
C ARG A 27 0.39 7.83 13.34
N GLY A 28 0.73 8.44 12.21
CA GLY A 28 2.10 8.63 11.75
C GLY A 28 2.77 7.36 11.24
N ILE A 29 1.99 6.32 10.92
CA ILE A 29 2.53 5.07 10.36
C ILE A 29 2.79 5.27 8.87
N LEU A 30 4.01 4.92 8.46
CA LEU A 30 4.43 5.00 7.06
C LEU A 30 3.97 3.75 6.30
N ILE A 31 3.13 3.95 5.28
CA ILE A 31 2.52 2.89 4.48
C ILE A 31 3.18 2.85 3.10
N TYR A 32 3.88 1.76 2.85
CA TYR A 32 4.29 1.33 1.51
C TYR A 32 3.24 0.37 0.96
N SER A 33 2.77 0.62 -0.26
CA SER A 33 1.72 -0.17 -0.90
C SER A 33 2.19 -0.71 -2.25
N VAL A 34 1.91 -1.98 -2.52
CA VAL A 34 2.27 -2.64 -3.79
C VAL A 34 1.03 -3.13 -4.50
N ALA A 35 0.72 -2.57 -5.67
CA ALA A 35 -0.28 -3.09 -6.58
C ALA A 35 0.38 -4.17 -7.47
N TYR A 36 0.26 -5.44 -7.09
CA TYR A 36 0.80 -6.56 -7.83
C TYR A 36 -0.26 -7.17 -8.76
N GLN A 37 -0.08 -7.00 -10.08
CA GLN A 37 -1.01 -7.49 -11.11
C GLN A 37 -2.46 -7.06 -10.85
N ALA A 38 -2.65 -5.90 -10.21
CA ALA A 38 -3.97 -5.43 -9.82
C ALA A 38 -4.71 -4.80 -11.01
N PRO A 39 -6.04 -4.99 -11.13
CA PRO A 39 -6.85 -4.19 -12.03
C PRO A 39 -6.82 -2.71 -11.61
N THR A 40 -7.25 -1.82 -12.50
CA THR A 40 -7.19 -0.36 -12.27
C THR A 40 -7.84 0.08 -10.95
N SER A 41 -8.98 -0.52 -10.56
CA SER A 41 -9.63 -0.21 -9.28
C SER A 41 -8.73 -0.55 -8.08
N GLY A 42 -8.15 -1.75 -8.06
CA GLY A 42 -7.23 -2.18 -7.01
C GLY A 42 -5.94 -1.36 -6.98
N ALA A 43 -5.40 -1.00 -8.15
CA ALA A 43 -4.24 -0.13 -8.25
C ALA A 43 -4.50 1.27 -7.66
N ASN A 44 -5.68 1.84 -7.95
CA ASN A 44 -6.09 3.13 -7.40
C ASN A 44 -6.30 3.06 -5.88
N LEU A 45 -6.92 1.98 -5.38
CA LEU A 45 -7.09 1.76 -3.94
C LEU A 45 -5.73 1.69 -3.22
N MET A 46 -4.79 0.92 -3.77
CA MET A 46 -3.44 0.81 -3.20
C MET A 46 -2.69 2.14 -3.25
N MET A 47 -2.82 2.92 -4.35
CA MET A 47 -2.24 4.26 -4.45
C MET A 47 -2.78 5.22 -3.39
N ALA A 48 -4.09 5.19 -3.11
CA ALA A 48 -4.72 6.02 -2.07
C ALA A 48 -4.31 5.60 -0.64
N CYS A 49 -4.03 4.31 -0.44
CA CYS A 49 -3.55 3.79 0.83
C CYS A 49 -2.11 4.20 1.15
N ALA A 50 -1.24 4.36 0.13
CA ALA A 50 0.15 4.79 0.29
C ALA A 50 0.27 6.12 1.06
N SER A 51 1.32 6.28 1.88
CA SER A 51 1.55 7.54 2.60
C SER A 51 1.94 8.71 1.69
N SER A 52 2.50 8.44 0.50
CA SER A 52 2.68 9.42 -0.57
C SER A 52 2.90 8.70 -1.91
N PRO A 53 2.90 9.42 -3.05
CA PRO A 53 3.19 8.81 -4.36
C PRO A 53 4.52 8.05 -4.41
N ASN A 54 5.53 8.45 -3.61
CA ASN A 54 6.83 7.76 -3.55
C ASN A 54 6.81 6.45 -2.76
N HIS A 55 5.74 6.19 -2.01
CA HIS A 55 5.53 4.95 -1.24
C HIS A 55 4.63 3.95 -1.98
N TYR A 56 4.18 4.29 -3.19
CA TYR A 56 3.35 3.43 -4.02
C TYR A 56 4.20 2.75 -5.10
N PHE A 57 3.99 1.44 -5.27
CA PHE A 57 4.66 0.63 -6.28
C PHE A 57 3.60 -0.13 -7.07
N ASN A 58 3.61 0.00 -8.40
CA ASN A 58 2.76 -0.77 -9.30
C ASN A 58 3.63 -1.75 -10.07
N THR A 59 3.32 -3.04 -10.01
CA THR A 59 4.22 -4.06 -10.55
C THR A 59 3.50 -5.32 -11.04
N ASN A 60 4.25 -6.16 -11.73
CA ASN A 60 3.83 -7.45 -12.26
C ASN A 60 4.81 -8.55 -11.83
N ALA A 61 4.62 -9.77 -12.34
CA ALA A 61 5.46 -10.92 -12.01
C ALA A 61 6.97 -10.67 -12.13
N ASN A 62 7.40 -9.87 -13.11
CA ASN A 62 8.82 -9.62 -13.35
C ASN A 62 9.41 -8.51 -12.48
N GLY A 63 8.58 -7.61 -11.96
CA GLY A 63 9.02 -6.40 -11.25
C GLY A 63 8.80 -6.44 -9.73
N ILE A 64 8.32 -7.55 -9.16
CA ILE A 64 8.02 -7.61 -7.73
C ILE A 64 9.29 -7.54 -6.88
N ALA A 65 10.38 -8.17 -7.34
CA ALA A 65 11.69 -8.09 -6.68
C ALA A 65 12.22 -6.64 -6.68
N ASP A 66 12.09 -5.94 -7.80
CA ASP A 66 12.51 -4.54 -7.93
C ASP A 66 11.68 -3.61 -7.04
N ALA A 67 10.38 -3.86 -6.91
CA ALA A 67 9.53 -3.10 -5.98
C ALA A 67 10.01 -3.24 -4.54
N PHE A 68 10.26 -4.46 -4.07
CA PHE A 68 10.79 -4.69 -2.71
C PHE A 68 12.21 -4.13 -2.52
N ALA A 69 13.08 -4.24 -3.52
CA ALA A 69 14.40 -3.61 -3.50
C ALA A 69 14.31 -2.08 -3.39
N GLY A 70 13.37 -1.47 -4.14
CA GLY A 70 13.06 -0.05 -4.06
C GLY A 70 12.60 0.37 -2.66
N ILE A 71 11.67 -0.37 -2.05
CA ILE A 71 11.21 -0.12 -0.67
C ILE A 71 12.40 -0.19 0.29
N ALA A 72 13.22 -1.24 0.21
CA ALA A 72 14.39 -1.40 1.07
C ALA A 72 15.39 -0.23 0.93
N SER A 73 15.64 0.25 -0.29
CA SER A 73 16.50 1.41 -0.54
C SER A 73 15.93 2.70 0.06
N ASN A 74 14.62 2.92 -0.08
CA ASN A 74 13.94 4.08 0.50
C ASN A 74 14.04 4.09 2.04
N ILE A 75 13.80 2.93 2.68
CA ILE A 75 13.90 2.78 4.14
C ILE A 75 15.33 3.06 4.60
N GLN A 76 16.34 2.47 3.93
CA GLN A 76 17.75 2.72 4.25
C GLN A 76 18.09 4.21 4.15
N THR A 77 17.67 4.87 3.07
CA THR A 77 17.90 6.32 2.87
C THR A 77 17.22 7.16 3.95
N GLN A 78 16.02 6.78 4.40
CA GLN A 78 15.31 7.48 5.46
C GLN A 78 15.99 7.33 6.83
N ALA A 79 16.54 6.15 7.14
CA ALA A 79 17.32 5.90 8.35
C ALA A 79 18.66 6.66 8.38
N LEU A 80 19.20 7.02 7.20
CA LEU A 80 20.46 7.74 7.05
C LEU A 80 20.32 9.27 7.13
N ARG A 81 19.12 9.81 7.32
CA ARG A 81 18.95 11.24 7.59
C ARG A 81 19.51 11.59 8.97
N LEU A 82 20.74 12.12 8.98
CA LEU A 82 21.31 12.81 10.14
C LEU A 82 20.42 14.01 10.49
N THR A 83 19.72 13.94 11.62
CA THR A 83 19.14 15.14 12.24
C THR A 83 20.30 15.99 12.72
N LEU A 84 20.54 17.13 12.05
CA LEU A 84 21.35 18.23 12.58
C LEU A 84 20.57 18.98 13.66
#